data_AF-A0A8B6ZQC3-F1
#
_entry.id   AF-A0A8B6ZQC3-F1
#
_cell.length_a   1.000
_cell.length_b   1.000
_cell.length_c   1.000
_cell.angle_alpha   90.00
_cell.angle_beta   90.00
_cell.angle_gamma   90.00
#
_symmetry.space_group_name_H-M   'P 1'
#
loop_
_entity.id
_entity.type
_entity.pdbx_description
1 polymer ?
#
loop_
_entity_poly.entity_id
_entity_poly.type
_entity_poly.pdbx_seq_one_letter_code
_entity_poly.pdbx_strand_id
1 'polypeptide(L)'
;MRKWRHRLEFVFGLERIPFAVVGADREHMVNGRCVLGRKTKWGIIEVENIKHCEFPLLRDLLIRSHMQDLKDITHNVHYENYRVFRLNESHLLPRGPGWVNLAEAPARSPVLPGPSKSRRRVQEDSEEEY
;
A
#
# COMPACT_ATOMS: atom_id res chain seq x y z
N MET A 1 -21.91 23.90 -6.00
CA MET A 1 -21.11 24.19 -4.78
C MET A 1 -20.66 22.94 -3.98
N ARG A 2 -20.58 21.74 -4.59
CA ARG A 2 -20.04 20.53 -3.93
C ARG A 2 -18.61 20.17 -4.39
N LYS A 3 -18.23 20.58 -5.60
CA LYS A 3 -16.92 20.28 -6.22
C LYS A 3 -15.71 20.89 -5.51
N TRP A 4 -15.90 21.97 -4.76
CA TRP A 4 -14.83 22.66 -4.03
C TRP A 4 -14.65 22.15 -2.60
N ARG A 5 -15.61 21.39 -2.06
CA ARG A 5 -15.58 20.90 -0.68
C ARG A 5 -14.66 19.69 -0.51
N HIS A 6 -14.68 18.73 -1.44
CA HIS A 6 -13.76 17.57 -1.43
C HIS A 6 -12.29 17.99 -1.53
N ARG A 7 -11.98 19.05 -2.30
CA ARG A 7 -10.60 19.53 -2.44
C ARG A 7 -10.04 20.16 -1.16
N LEU A 8 -10.89 20.70 -0.27
CA LEU A 8 -10.46 21.24 1.03
C LEU A 8 -10.33 20.15 2.11
N GLU A 9 -11.21 19.13 2.12
CA GLU A 9 -11.10 18.02 3.09
C GLU A 9 -9.89 17.12 2.81
N PHE A 10 -9.53 16.93 1.53
CA PHE A 10 -8.31 16.23 1.15
C PHE A 10 -7.05 16.90 1.74
N VAL A 11 -7.00 18.23 1.81
CA VAL A 11 -5.84 18.96 2.34
C VAL A 11 -5.71 18.81 3.86
N PHE A 12 -6.82 18.71 4.60
CA PHE A 12 -6.80 18.54 6.06
C PHE A 12 -6.37 17.13 6.49
N GLY A 13 -6.62 16.10 5.67
CA GLY A 13 -6.17 14.73 5.92
C GLY A 13 -4.70 14.46 5.56
N LEU A 14 -4.15 15.22 4.61
CA LEU A 14 -2.77 15.06 4.15
C LEU A 14 -1.71 15.58 5.14
N GLU A 15 -2.06 16.49 6.04
CA GLU A 15 -1.12 17.05 7.03
C GLU A 15 -0.59 15.98 8.02
N ARG A 16 -1.29 14.86 8.13
CA ARG A 16 -0.96 13.71 9.00
C ARG A 16 -0.17 12.60 8.28
N ILE A 17 0.15 12.76 7.01
CA ILE A 17 0.90 11.74 6.25
C ILE A 17 2.41 11.99 6.39
N PRO A 18 3.23 10.97 6.70
CA PRO A 18 2.89 9.54 6.77
C PRO A 18 2.26 9.11 8.11
N PHE A 19 1.29 8.19 8.04
CA PHE A 19 0.67 7.61 9.23
C PHE A 19 1.60 6.63 9.95
N ALA A 20 1.77 6.80 11.26
CA ALA A 20 2.48 5.88 12.13
C ALA A 20 1.56 4.70 12.51
N VAL A 21 1.55 3.65 11.69
CA VAL A 21 0.64 2.51 11.83
C VAL A 21 1.28 1.27 12.45
N VAL A 22 0.46 0.50 13.18
CA VAL A 22 0.79 -0.83 13.70
C VAL A 22 -0.23 -1.82 13.16
N GLY A 23 0.24 -2.94 12.59
CA GLY A 23 -0.62 -4.02 12.13
C GLY A 23 -0.69 -5.17 13.14
N ALA A 24 -1.88 -5.73 13.32
CA ALA A 24 -2.12 -6.95 14.09
C ALA A 24 -3.22 -7.78 13.42
N ASP A 25 -3.07 -9.10 13.51
CA ASP A 25 -4.01 -10.13 13.05
C ASP A 25 -4.63 -10.92 14.24
N ARG A 26 -4.14 -10.68 15.46
CA ARG A 26 -4.57 -11.35 16.68
C ARG A 26 -5.37 -10.41 17.58
N GLU A 27 -6.39 -10.97 18.19
CA GLU A 27 -7.16 -10.31 19.23
C GLU A 27 -6.64 -10.65 20.62
N HIS A 28 -6.77 -9.69 21.53
CA HIS A 28 -6.39 -9.83 22.92
C HIS A 28 -7.44 -9.21 23.84
N MET A 29 -7.56 -9.77 25.04
CA MET A 29 -8.47 -9.25 26.04
C MET A 29 -7.80 -8.09 26.81
N VAL A 30 -8.32 -6.86 26.69
CA VAL A 30 -7.90 -5.67 27.45
C VAL A 30 -9.11 -4.97 28.09
N ASN A 31 -9.12 -4.79 29.41
CA ASN A 31 -10.20 -4.09 30.15
C ASN A 31 -11.63 -4.61 29.86
N GLY A 32 -11.82 -5.92 29.86
CA GLY A 32 -13.10 -6.57 29.52
C GLY A 32 -13.49 -6.57 28.03
N ARG A 33 -12.67 -6.00 27.12
CA ARG A 33 -12.94 -5.94 25.68
C ARG A 33 -11.92 -6.72 24.85
N CYS A 34 -12.43 -7.44 23.84
CA CYS A 34 -11.59 -8.07 22.83
C CYS A 34 -11.14 -7.00 21.83
N VAL A 35 -9.83 -6.81 21.69
CA VAL A 35 -9.23 -5.77 20.84
C VAL A 35 -8.14 -6.36 19.96
N LEU A 36 -8.05 -5.92 18.70
CA LEU A 36 -6.91 -6.25 17.83
C LEU A 36 -5.65 -5.58 18.37
N GLY A 37 -4.58 -6.34 18.55
CA GLY A 37 -3.36 -5.81 19.12
C GLY A 37 -2.13 -6.68 18.95
N ARG A 38 -0.95 -6.09 19.19
CA ARG A 38 0.32 -6.83 19.24
C ARG A 38 0.75 -7.02 20.68
N LYS A 39 0.81 -8.27 21.14
CA LYS A 39 1.41 -8.61 22.44
C LYS A 39 2.94 -8.54 22.36
N THR A 40 3.54 -7.84 23.31
CA THR A 40 4.99 -7.73 23.52
C THR A 40 5.33 -8.09 24.96
N LYS A 41 6.63 -8.14 25.31
CA LYS A 41 7.07 -8.32 26.70
C LYS A 41 6.64 -7.17 27.63
N TRP A 42 6.38 -5.99 27.08
CA TRP A 42 6.06 -4.77 27.82
C TRP A 42 4.56 -4.47 27.91
N GLY A 43 3.72 -5.23 27.20
CA GLY A 43 2.29 -5.00 27.14
C GLY A 43 1.69 -5.25 25.76
N ILE A 44 0.46 -4.79 25.56
CA ILE A 44 -0.31 -4.99 24.33
C ILE A 44 -0.49 -3.64 23.65
N ILE A 45 -0.06 -3.56 22.39
CA ILE A 45 -0.30 -2.40 21.54
C ILE A 45 -1.64 -2.60 20.85
N GLU A 46 -2.68 -1.93 21.36
CA GLU A 46 -4.02 -1.91 20.75
C GLU A 46 -4.01 -1.13 19.42
N VAL A 47 -4.34 -1.79 18.31
CA VAL A 47 -4.25 -1.20 16.96
C VAL A 47 -5.35 -0.16 16.71
N GLU A 48 -6.54 -0.32 17.30
CA GLU A 48 -7.63 0.64 17.13
C GLU A 48 -7.56 1.83 18.10
N ASN A 49 -6.59 1.86 19.01
CA ASN A 49 -6.43 2.94 19.98
C ASN A 49 -5.54 4.05 19.41
N ILE A 50 -6.12 5.24 19.20
CA ILE A 50 -5.43 6.43 18.64
C ILE A 50 -4.22 6.85 19.49
N LYS A 51 -4.19 6.50 20.79
CA LYS A 51 -3.04 6.79 21.64
C LYS A 51 -1.83 5.89 21.35
N HIS A 52 -2.02 4.76 20.67
CA HIS A 52 -0.97 3.79 20.35
C HIS A 52 -0.48 3.90 18.92
N CYS A 53 -1.38 4.12 17.96
CA CYS A 53 -1.02 4.29 16.55
C CYS A 53 -2.12 4.99 15.75
N GLU A 54 -1.78 5.41 14.53
CA GLU A 54 -2.67 6.15 13.64
C GLU A 54 -3.44 5.25 12.66
N PHE A 55 -3.49 3.94 12.93
CA PHE A 55 -4.28 3.00 12.12
C PHE A 55 -5.76 3.40 11.95
N PRO A 56 -6.47 3.92 12.98
CA PRO A 56 -7.84 4.39 12.80
C PRO A 56 -7.96 5.47 11.73
N LEU A 57 -6.99 6.38 11.64
CA LEU A 57 -6.97 7.45 10.65
C LEU A 57 -6.74 6.89 9.24
N LEU A 58 -5.80 5.95 9.09
CA LEU A 58 -5.57 5.28 7.81
C LEU A 58 -6.81 4.53 7.32
N ARG A 59 -7.47 3.78 8.20
CA ARG A 59 -8.72 3.06 7.90
C ARG A 59 -9.81 4.03 7.45
N ASP A 60 -10.01 5.11 8.20
CA ASP A 60 -11.06 6.08 7.91
C ASP A 60 -10.81 6.79 6.58
N LEU A 61 -9.56 7.10 6.25
CA LEU A 61 -9.15 7.63 4.95
C LEU A 61 -9.51 6.65 3.82
N LEU A 62 -8.98 5.43 3.89
CA LEU A 62 -9.05 4.47 2.78
C LEU A 62 -10.47 3.95 2.51
N ILE A 63 -11.22 3.61 3.56
CA ILE A 63 -12.46 2.85 3.41
C ILE A 63 -13.73 3.57 3.85
N ARG A 64 -13.64 4.71 4.55
CA ARG A 64 -14.83 5.44 5.02
C ARG A 64 -15.05 6.77 4.29
N SER A 65 -14.03 7.60 4.23
CA SER A 65 -14.16 8.99 3.79
C SER A 65 -13.71 9.23 2.35
N HIS A 66 -12.56 8.69 1.93
CA HIS A 66 -11.92 9.09 0.67
C HIS A 66 -11.86 7.98 -0.40
N MET A 67 -12.55 6.85 -0.20
CA MET A 67 -12.53 5.73 -1.16
C MET A 67 -12.97 6.17 -2.57
N GLN A 68 -14.03 6.98 -2.68
CA GLN A 68 -14.54 7.41 -3.97
C GLN A 68 -13.57 8.36 -4.67
N ASP A 69 -13.01 9.33 -3.94
CA ASP A 69 -12.01 10.26 -4.50
C ASP A 69 -10.75 9.52 -4.96
N LEU A 70 -10.27 8.52 -4.21
CA LEU A 70 -9.15 7.65 -4.61
C LEU A 70 -9.43 6.92 -5.93
N LYS A 71 -10.65 6.39 -6.10
CA LYS A 71 -11.09 5.76 -7.35
C LYS A 71 -11.16 6.77 -8.49
N ASP A 72 -11.72 7.95 -8.24
CA ASP A 72 -11.89 8.99 -9.26
C ASP A 72 -10.55 9.53 -9.75
N ILE A 73 -9.56 9.70 -8.87
CA ILE A 73 -8.19 10.07 -9.24
C ILE A 73 -7.54 8.94 -10.05
N THR A 74 -7.69 7.70 -9.61
CA THR A 74 -7.15 6.54 -10.33
C THR A 74 -7.72 6.43 -11.74
N HIS A 75 -9.03 6.59 -11.89
CA HIS A 75 -9.70 6.51 -13.18
C HIS A 75 -9.37 7.73 -14.06
N ASN A 76 -9.62 8.94 -13.57
CA ASN A 76 -9.61 10.14 -14.42
C ASN A 76 -8.21 10.74 -14.62
N VAL A 77 -7.21 10.33 -13.81
CA VAL A 77 -5.85 10.83 -13.92
C VAL A 77 -4.90 9.70 -14.27
N HIS A 78 -4.75 8.71 -13.40
CA HIS A 78 -3.73 7.67 -13.60
C HIS A 78 -4.03 6.79 -14.82
N TYR A 79 -5.28 6.32 -14.95
CA TYR A 79 -5.70 5.52 -16.09
C TYR A 79 -5.80 6.35 -17.37
N GLU A 80 -6.38 7.56 -17.34
CA GLU A 80 -6.43 8.44 -18.52
C GLU A 80 -5.04 8.75 -19.09
N ASN A 81 -4.08 9.09 -18.22
CA ASN A 81 -2.69 9.35 -18.63
C ASN A 81 -2.07 8.12 -19.30
N TYR A 82 -2.26 6.94 -18.71
CA TYR A 82 -1.81 5.68 -19.31
C TYR A 82 -2.50 5.40 -20.65
N ARG A 83 -3.82 5.63 -20.75
CA ARG A 83 -4.59 5.39 -21.97
C ARG A 83 -4.09 6.26 -23.12
N VAL A 84 -3.89 7.56 -22.89
CA VAL A 84 -3.37 8.48 -23.91
C VAL A 84 -1.97 8.05 -24.36
N PHE A 85 -1.09 7.72 -23.40
CA PHE A 85 0.27 7.26 -23.71
C PHE A 85 0.26 6.02 -24.60
N ARG A 86 -0.51 4.98 -24.23
CA ARG A 86 -0.58 3.72 -24.99
C ARG A 86 -1.23 3.86 -26.36
N LEU A 87 -2.27 4.66 -26.48
CA LEU A 87 -2.90 4.92 -27.78
C LEU A 87 -1.93 5.65 -28.72
N ASN A 88 -1.20 6.64 -28.22
CA ASN A 88 -0.22 7.36 -29.01
C ASN A 88 0.97 6.48 -29.41
N GLU A 89 1.45 5.60 -28.53
CA GLU A 89 2.47 4.59 -28.88
C GLU A 89 1.95 3.62 -29.96
N SER A 90 0.69 3.20 -29.88
CA SER A 90 0.10 2.29 -30.87
C SER A 90 0.01 2.89 -32.28
N HIS A 91 -0.04 4.22 -32.39
CA HIS A 91 0.05 4.92 -33.68
C HIS A 91 1.46 4.94 -34.28
N LEU A 92 2.50 4.60 -33.51
CA LEU A 92 3.89 4.50 -33.98
C LEU A 92 4.28 3.08 -34.39
N LEU A 93 3.49 2.06 -34.04
CA LEU A 93 3.71 0.69 -34.51
C LEU A 93 3.07 0.52 -35.91
N PRO A 94 3.75 -0.11 -36.87
CA PRO A 94 3.17 -0.41 -38.18
C PRO A 94 1.83 -1.12 -37.97
N ARG A 95 0.75 -0.60 -38.57
CA ARG A 95 -0.59 -1.18 -38.48
C ARG A 95 -0.53 -2.67 -38.87
N GLY A 96 -0.60 -3.56 -37.88
CA GLY A 96 -0.66 -5.01 -38.05
C GLY A 96 -1.76 -5.63 -37.16
N PRO A 97 -2.30 -6.82 -37.48
CA PRO A 97 -3.51 -7.34 -36.86
C PRO A 97 -3.34 -7.59 -35.35
N GLY A 98 -4.22 -6.97 -34.56
CA GLY A 98 -4.03 -6.62 -33.15
C GLY A 98 -4.22 -7.71 -32.08
N TRP A 99 -3.80 -8.96 -32.32
CA TRP A 99 -3.88 -10.03 -31.30
C TRP A 99 -2.53 -10.64 -30.89
N VAL A 100 -1.40 -10.22 -31.49
CA VAL A 100 -0.11 -10.93 -31.34
C VAL A 100 0.95 -10.26 -30.47
N ASN A 101 0.74 -9.06 -29.94
CA ASN A 101 1.78 -8.38 -29.16
C ASN A 101 1.35 -8.14 -27.70
N LEU A 102 1.22 -9.24 -26.95
CA LEU A 102 1.44 -9.31 -25.50
C LEU A 102 2.94 -9.51 -25.22
N ALA A 103 3.81 -8.75 -25.91
CA ALA A 103 5.25 -8.80 -25.64
C ALA A 103 5.58 -7.86 -24.49
N GLU A 104 6.10 -8.46 -23.42
CA GLU A 104 6.69 -7.90 -22.21
C GLU A 104 7.21 -6.47 -22.38
N ALA A 105 6.81 -5.55 -21.50
CA ALA A 105 7.45 -4.25 -21.40
C ALA A 105 8.98 -4.45 -21.28
N PRO A 106 9.83 -3.68 -21.99
CA PRO A 106 11.26 -3.85 -21.84
C PRO A 106 11.64 -3.54 -20.40
N ALA A 107 12.02 -4.59 -19.65
CA ALA A 107 12.59 -4.46 -18.33
C ALA A 107 13.82 -3.56 -18.46
N ARG A 108 13.72 -2.34 -17.93
CA ARG A 108 14.93 -1.54 -17.64
C ARG A 108 15.70 -2.31 -16.58
N SER A 109 16.74 -3.03 -16.99
CA SER A 109 17.65 -3.71 -16.07
C SER A 109 18.39 -2.66 -15.23
N PRO A 110 18.32 -2.70 -13.89
CA PRO A 110 19.28 -1.97 -13.08
C PRO A 110 20.61 -2.73 -13.15
N VAL A 111 21.63 -2.10 -13.71
CA VAL A 111 23.00 -2.64 -13.70
C VAL A 111 23.51 -2.58 -12.25
N LEU A 112 23.64 -3.75 -11.62
CA LEU A 112 24.37 -3.94 -10.37
C LEU A 112 25.70 -4.64 -10.66
N PRO A 113 26.84 -4.13 -10.16
CA PRO A 113 28.09 -4.88 -10.18
C PRO A 113 28.16 -5.81 -8.95
N GLY A 114 28.36 -7.11 -9.18
CA GLY A 114 28.98 -8.01 -8.18
C GLY A 114 30.50 -8.02 -8.33
N PRO A 115 31.28 -8.90 -7.63
CA PRO A 115 30.91 -9.87 -6.59
C PRO A 115 31.92 -9.96 -5.40
N SER A 116 31.58 -10.68 -4.32
CA SER A 116 32.49 -11.66 -3.69
C SER A 116 31.83 -12.44 -2.52
N LYS A 117 32.09 -13.75 -2.50
CA LYS A 117 31.48 -14.78 -1.63
C LYS A 117 31.98 -14.71 -0.18
N SER A 118 31.06 -14.90 0.77
CA SER A 118 31.35 -15.65 1.99
C SER A 118 30.09 -16.37 2.47
N ARG A 119 30.03 -17.66 2.12
CA ARG A 119 29.03 -18.65 2.54
C ARG A 119 29.17 -18.90 4.04
N ARG A 120 28.13 -18.62 4.83
CA ARG A 120 27.94 -19.26 6.15
C ARG A 120 26.53 -19.84 6.22
N ARG A 121 26.50 -21.13 6.52
CA ARG A 121 25.34 -22.03 6.68
C ARG A 121 25.05 -22.11 8.18
N VAL A 122 23.81 -21.85 8.59
CA VAL A 122 23.24 -22.17 9.93
C VAL A 122 21.79 -22.53 9.62
N GLN A 123 21.49 -23.80 9.35
CA GLN A 123 21.15 -24.88 10.29
C GLN A 123 19.79 -24.62 10.96
N GLU A 124 18.78 -25.36 10.46
CA GLU A 124 17.47 -25.57 11.09
C GLU A 124 17.67 -26.04 12.53
N ASP A 125 16.88 -25.49 13.44
CA ASP A 125 16.49 -26.23 14.64
C ASP A 125 15.01 -25.93 14.95
N SER A 126 14.31 -27.02 15.17
CA SER A 126 12.89 -27.14 15.48
C SER A 126 12.70 -27.19 17.00
N GLU A 127 11.58 -26.62 17.50
CA GLU A 127 10.96 -26.89 18.83
C GLU A 127 11.81 -26.44 20.06
N GLU A 128 11.34 -26.04 21.24
CA GLU A 128 10.13 -26.24 22.05
C GLU A 128 9.86 -25.03 22.99
N GLU A 129 8.59 -24.85 23.37
CA GLU A 129 8.01 -24.66 24.72
C GLU A 129 8.78 -23.93 25.87
N TYR A 130 8.26 -22.76 26.29
CA TYR A 130 7.74 -22.48 27.66
C TYR A 130 7.01 -21.12 27.71
#